data_AF-A0A7X8XNW7-F1
#
_entry.id   AF-A0A7X8XNW7-F1
#
_cell.length_a   1.000
_cell.length_b   1.000
_cell.length_c   1.000
_cell.angle_alpha   90.00
_cell.angle_beta   90.00
_cell.angle_gamma   90.00
#
_symmetry.space_group_name_H-M   'P 1'
#
loop_
_entity.id
_entity.type
_entity.pdbx_description
1 polymer ?
#
loop_
_entity_poly.entity_id
_entity_poly.type
_entity_poly.pdbx_seq_one_letter_code
_entity_poly.pdbx_strand_id
1 'polypeptide(L)'
;MQFIREQLTGKLSREAEASLLEALQSQFWPVVSGTRREWSRTLGLDSAEEPIGGDLILTPEGELLYYRVSPGRDAVVAGGAWASESGASRWEAFRDLLSDTLGNRRWQRHPLVSPAFQALLEEAAPLHVGEKERKAARILASPQRRRLLQLIASSPGIVLQQAAEGRPLPEVGAEVEQFDNLGMLTREYEVYCRKTEQKISRVSSLAALDEASGRGFKCFHCGRSISQEQIRQLLMATPEGLRLSRPNVWLAMLLGGILVEKGVDPARVLWRQEPIHHIVEVFADVEGGLLMFQVLEDGVSADQAFRFLARTRFFRPDIGFLVTPTAVREEARAVLRSKETRLEVFDNLEELGDRIEKALQKASRTVVYRLLDEFAAETSVPLGRLMGEYFLGPAPVEEPPEDSSQETASEPEERVEEPAPAPEMPPGDPIAPHQFSEFIPVEEPVPDFAPAPTPIPTLFSTPAPTPEDGAVIDSSLPPMIEDFAQELLPGLVALPDQDREGVLETLVSGLLAHMVSSGPGGDDETLEEYLRQVAELEECSAMLADSDGLAFLGELDTMEESDLVCAL
;
A
#
# COMPACT_ATOMS: atom_id res chain seq x y z
N MET A 1 10.13 -16.80 10.82
CA MET A 1 9.12 -17.88 10.91
C MET A 1 8.96 -18.47 9.52
N GLN A 2 8.87 -19.78 9.39
CA GLN A 2 8.50 -20.47 8.15
C GLN A 2 7.05 -20.94 8.27
N PHE A 3 6.35 -21.01 7.14
CA PHE A 3 5.01 -21.57 7.00
C PHE A 3 5.00 -22.55 5.83
N ILE A 4 4.20 -23.61 5.91
CA ILE A 4 3.92 -24.50 4.79
C ILE A 4 2.47 -24.93 4.79
N ARG A 5 1.91 -25.11 3.60
CA ARG A 5 0.58 -25.67 3.37
C ARG A 5 0.61 -26.56 2.13
N GLU A 6 0.19 -27.81 2.30
CA GLU A 6 0.11 -28.81 1.25
C GLU A 6 -1.27 -29.50 1.26
N GLN A 7 -1.68 -30.02 0.11
CA GLN A 7 -2.93 -30.74 -0.07
C GLN A 7 -2.66 -32.16 -0.57
N LEU A 8 -3.34 -33.12 0.03
CA LEU A 8 -3.43 -34.51 -0.39
C LEU A 8 -4.82 -34.76 -0.98
N THR A 9 -4.91 -34.86 -2.30
CA THR A 9 -6.18 -35.05 -3.01
C THR A 9 -6.58 -36.53 -3.12
N GLY A 10 -7.88 -36.79 -3.08
CA GLY A 10 -8.52 -38.10 -3.26
C GLY A 10 -9.46 -38.47 -2.10
N LYS A 11 -10.44 -39.33 -2.36
CA LYS A 11 -11.48 -39.70 -1.38
C LYS A 11 -10.93 -40.34 -0.10
N LEU A 12 -11.56 -40.01 1.03
CA LEU A 12 -11.20 -40.42 2.38
C LEU A 12 -12.36 -41.18 3.03
N SER A 13 -12.10 -42.40 3.51
CA SER A 13 -13.09 -43.15 4.29
C SER A 13 -13.10 -42.67 5.75
N ARG A 14 -14.24 -42.85 6.44
CA ARG A 14 -14.35 -42.60 7.88
C ARG A 14 -13.45 -43.52 8.71
N GLU A 15 -13.07 -44.67 8.15
CA GLU A 15 -12.11 -45.60 8.75
C GLU A 15 -10.69 -45.01 8.70
N ALA A 16 -10.25 -44.50 7.53
CA ALA A 16 -8.94 -43.86 7.40
C ALA A 16 -8.82 -42.59 8.25
N GLU A 17 -9.89 -41.80 8.37
CA GLU A 17 -9.97 -40.65 9.28
C GLU A 17 -9.85 -41.06 10.76
N ALA A 18 -10.50 -42.17 11.16
CA ALA A 18 -10.41 -42.68 12.54
C ALA A 18 -9.02 -43.26 12.86
N SER A 19 -8.44 -44.04 11.94
CA SER A 19 -7.06 -44.52 12.06
C SER A 19 -6.05 -43.38 12.06
N LEU A 20 -6.32 -42.28 11.35
CA LEU A 20 -5.47 -41.09 11.38
C LEU A 20 -5.48 -40.41 12.75
N LEU A 21 -6.67 -40.24 13.34
CA LEU A 21 -6.79 -39.68 14.69
C LEU A 21 -6.05 -40.54 15.73
N GLU A 22 -6.21 -41.87 15.68
CA GLU A 22 -5.50 -42.80 16.55
C GLU A 22 -3.97 -42.76 16.34
N ALA A 23 -3.52 -42.74 15.08
CA ALA A 23 -2.11 -42.64 14.73
C ALA A 23 -1.48 -41.31 15.20
N LEU A 24 -2.17 -40.18 15.00
CA LEU A 24 -1.75 -38.87 15.46
C LEU A 24 -1.67 -38.79 16.98
N GLN A 25 -2.73 -39.21 17.71
CA GLN A 25 -2.74 -39.26 19.17
C GLN A 25 -1.64 -40.15 19.77
N SER A 26 -1.10 -41.10 19.01
CA SER A 26 0.01 -41.96 19.45
C SER A 26 1.41 -41.32 19.36
N GLN A 27 1.58 -40.23 18.57
CA GLN A 27 2.89 -39.59 18.32
C GLN A 27 2.92 -38.08 18.61
N PHE A 28 1.75 -37.43 18.56
CA PHE A 28 1.55 -36.01 18.77
C PHE A 28 0.43 -35.80 19.79
N TRP A 29 0.51 -34.71 20.56
CA TRP A 29 -0.56 -34.33 21.48
C TRP A 29 -1.33 -33.14 20.88
N PRO A 30 -2.48 -33.36 20.22
CA PRO A 30 -3.28 -32.27 19.70
C PRO A 30 -3.77 -31.38 20.85
N VAL A 31 -3.69 -30.05 20.66
CA VAL A 31 -4.33 -29.06 21.54
C VAL A 31 -5.83 -28.99 21.24
N VAL A 32 -6.18 -29.27 19.97
CA VAL A 32 -7.56 -29.34 19.49
C VAL A 32 -7.67 -30.61 18.65
N SER A 33 -8.59 -31.52 19.00
CA SER A 33 -8.82 -32.76 18.27
C SER A 33 -10.28 -32.93 17.85
N GLY A 34 -10.51 -33.35 16.60
CA GLY A 34 -11.85 -33.67 16.09
C GLY A 34 -12.87 -32.55 16.29
N THR A 35 -12.47 -31.30 16.07
CA THR A 35 -12.99 -30.05 16.65
C THR A 35 -14.50 -30.05 16.92
N ARG A 36 -15.30 -30.17 15.86
CA ARG A 36 -16.77 -30.08 15.93
C ARG A 36 -17.43 -31.34 16.49
N ARG A 37 -16.78 -32.50 16.38
CA ARG A 37 -17.39 -33.83 16.63
C ARG A 37 -17.45 -34.20 18.11
N GLU A 38 -16.42 -33.88 18.89
CA GLU A 38 -16.42 -34.17 20.33
C GLU A 38 -17.21 -33.12 21.12
N TRP A 39 -17.14 -31.84 20.72
CA TRP A 39 -17.92 -30.76 21.32
C TRP A 39 -19.43 -30.92 21.06
N SER A 40 -19.89 -31.16 19.82
CA SER A 40 -21.31 -31.44 19.55
C SER A 40 -21.83 -32.63 20.36
N ARG A 41 -21.05 -33.74 20.43
CA ARG A 41 -21.42 -34.92 21.22
C ARG A 41 -21.52 -34.60 22.72
N THR A 42 -20.61 -33.79 23.25
CA THR A 42 -20.56 -33.45 24.68
C THR A 42 -21.66 -32.47 25.09
N LEU A 43 -22.05 -31.56 24.19
CA LEU A 43 -23.12 -30.58 24.41
C LEU A 43 -24.52 -31.09 24.02
N GLY A 44 -24.63 -32.29 23.43
CA GLY A 44 -25.91 -32.82 22.91
C GLY A 44 -26.43 -32.06 21.69
N LEU A 45 -25.55 -31.38 20.95
CA LEU A 45 -25.88 -30.56 19.79
C LEU A 45 -25.70 -31.37 18.49
N ASP A 46 -26.71 -32.19 18.18
CA ASP A 46 -26.82 -32.90 16.90
C ASP A 46 -27.06 -31.89 15.75
N SER A 47 -25.98 -31.32 15.21
CA SER A 47 -26.04 -30.49 14.01
C SER A 47 -26.32 -31.33 12.77
N ALA A 48 -27.22 -30.87 11.89
CA ALA A 48 -27.54 -31.55 10.64
C ALA A 48 -26.38 -31.57 9.61
N GLU A 49 -25.38 -30.71 9.80
CA GLU A 49 -24.13 -30.72 9.03
C GLU A 49 -23.15 -31.76 9.59
N GLU A 50 -22.47 -32.50 8.70
CA GLU A 50 -21.42 -33.41 9.14
C GLU A 50 -20.24 -32.64 9.75
N PRO A 51 -19.65 -33.12 10.86
CA PRO A 51 -18.47 -32.48 11.43
C PRO A 51 -17.28 -32.62 10.47
N ILE A 52 -16.65 -31.47 10.19
CA ILE A 52 -15.36 -31.39 9.52
C ILE A 52 -14.33 -32.07 10.43
N GLY A 53 -13.50 -32.93 9.85
CA GLY A 53 -12.39 -33.59 10.55
C GLY A 53 -11.14 -32.72 10.47
N GLY A 54 -10.38 -32.66 11.56
CA GLY A 54 -9.13 -31.90 11.62
C GLY A 54 -8.65 -31.74 13.06
N ASP A 55 -7.35 -31.66 13.22
CA ASP A 55 -6.68 -31.45 14.51
C ASP A 55 -5.66 -30.31 14.38
N LEU A 56 -5.44 -29.61 15.49
CA LEU A 56 -4.42 -28.59 15.68
C LEU A 56 -3.45 -29.03 16.79
N ILE A 57 -2.19 -29.16 16.44
CA ILE A 57 -1.10 -29.67 17.28
C ILE A 57 -0.13 -28.52 17.54
N LEU A 58 0.33 -28.39 18.79
CA LEU A 58 1.39 -27.49 19.20
C LEU A 58 2.46 -28.32 19.91
N THR A 59 3.69 -28.34 19.39
CA THR A 59 4.76 -29.15 19.97
C THR A 59 5.35 -28.46 21.22
N PRO A 60 5.98 -29.21 22.14
CA PRO A 60 6.74 -28.64 23.26
C PRO A 60 7.93 -27.76 22.82
N GLU A 61 8.38 -27.91 21.57
CA GLU A 61 9.47 -27.16 20.95
C GLU A 61 9.00 -25.83 20.31
N GLY A 62 7.68 -25.59 20.26
CA GLY A 62 7.11 -24.37 19.69
C GLY A 62 6.92 -24.43 18.17
N GLU A 63 6.50 -25.59 17.64
CA GLU A 63 6.02 -25.73 16.27
C GLU A 63 4.50 -25.94 16.25
N LEU A 64 3.80 -25.25 15.34
CA LEU A 64 2.38 -25.44 15.09
C LEU A 64 2.22 -26.38 13.89
N LEU A 65 1.41 -27.43 14.02
CA LEU A 65 1.11 -28.40 12.95
C LEU A 65 -0.41 -28.60 12.88
N TYR A 66 -0.98 -28.72 11.69
CA TYR A 66 -2.43 -28.91 11.54
C TYR A 66 -2.80 -29.76 10.33
N TYR A 67 -3.99 -30.36 10.38
CA TYR A 67 -4.67 -30.86 9.20
C TYR A 67 -6.17 -30.59 9.26
N ARG A 68 -6.81 -30.48 8.09
CA ARG A 68 -8.26 -30.31 7.92
C ARG A 68 -8.72 -31.12 6.71
N VAL A 69 -9.78 -31.91 6.89
CA VAL A 69 -10.44 -32.69 5.85
C VAL A 69 -11.43 -31.78 5.11
N SER A 70 -11.47 -31.82 3.78
CA SER A 70 -12.48 -31.10 3.00
C SER A 70 -13.91 -31.56 3.38
N PRO A 71 -14.95 -30.71 3.33
CA PRO A 71 -16.34 -31.13 3.55
C PRO A 71 -16.80 -32.28 2.64
N GLY A 72 -16.32 -32.33 1.39
CA GLY A 72 -16.57 -33.41 0.44
C GLY A 72 -15.80 -34.72 0.70
N ARG A 73 -14.92 -34.73 1.72
CA ARG A 73 -14.02 -35.85 2.08
C ARG A 73 -13.19 -36.35 0.89
N ASP A 74 -12.79 -35.43 0.01
CA ASP A 74 -12.04 -35.64 -1.22
C ASP A 74 -10.66 -34.96 -1.23
N ALA A 75 -10.29 -34.26 -0.16
CA ALA A 75 -8.93 -33.86 0.14
C ALA A 75 -8.65 -33.76 1.65
N VAL A 76 -7.37 -33.84 2.02
CA VAL A 76 -6.83 -33.28 3.27
C VAL A 76 -5.93 -32.10 2.92
N VAL A 77 -6.10 -30.98 3.60
CA VAL A 77 -5.14 -29.88 3.62
C VAL A 77 -4.38 -29.98 4.94
N ALA A 78 -3.06 -29.99 4.89
CA ALA A 78 -2.20 -30.02 6.06
C ALA A 78 -1.17 -28.90 5.97
N GLY A 79 -0.66 -28.45 7.10
CA GLY A 79 0.37 -27.42 7.14
C GLY A 79 1.05 -27.31 8.48
N GLY A 80 2.00 -26.39 8.55
CA GLY A 80 2.72 -26.08 9.78
C GLY A 80 3.36 -24.70 9.76
N ALA A 81 3.68 -24.21 10.95
CA ALA A 81 4.42 -22.98 11.16
C ALA A 81 5.48 -23.20 12.25
N TRP A 82 6.69 -22.66 12.06
CA TRP A 82 7.78 -22.83 13.02
C TRP A 82 8.82 -21.71 12.94
N ALA A 83 9.61 -21.56 14.01
CA ALA A 83 10.70 -20.59 14.08
C ALA A 83 12.11 -21.22 13.94
N SER A 84 12.25 -22.49 14.30
CA SER A 84 13.50 -23.26 14.37
C SER A 84 13.76 -24.10 13.11
N GLU A 85 15.01 -24.47 12.86
CA GLU A 85 15.35 -25.43 11.79
C GLU A 85 14.84 -26.87 12.09
N SER A 86 14.57 -27.20 13.36
CA SER A 86 13.95 -28.48 13.77
C SER A 86 12.55 -28.69 13.18
N GLY A 87 11.80 -27.59 13.00
CA GLY A 87 10.41 -27.62 12.57
C GLY A 87 10.20 -28.26 11.20
N ALA A 88 11.20 -28.18 10.31
CA ALA A 88 11.16 -28.85 9.01
C ALA A 88 11.09 -30.39 9.15
N SER A 89 11.93 -31.00 9.98
CA SER A 89 11.91 -32.45 10.21
C SER A 89 10.71 -32.91 11.05
N ARG A 90 10.19 -32.04 11.93
CA ARG A 90 8.90 -32.25 12.62
C ARG A 90 7.74 -32.28 11.64
N TRP A 91 7.71 -31.36 10.68
CA TRP A 91 6.74 -31.34 9.58
C TRP A 91 6.88 -32.56 8.67
N GLU A 92 8.08 -32.97 8.29
CA GLU A 92 8.32 -34.18 7.49
C GLU A 92 7.76 -35.43 8.18
N ALA A 93 8.06 -35.64 9.48
CA ALA A 93 7.52 -36.78 10.23
C ALA A 93 5.98 -36.75 10.36
N PHE A 94 5.38 -35.57 10.55
CA PHE A 94 3.92 -35.40 10.57
C PHE A 94 3.30 -35.72 9.21
N ARG A 95 3.88 -35.19 8.12
CA ARG A 95 3.46 -35.44 6.74
C ARG A 95 3.59 -36.91 6.34
N ASP A 96 4.66 -37.58 6.74
CA ASP A 96 4.85 -39.01 6.45
C ASP A 96 3.82 -39.86 7.20
N LEU A 97 3.50 -39.53 8.47
CA LEU A 97 2.41 -40.19 9.22
C LEU A 97 1.03 -39.99 8.57
N LEU A 98 0.74 -38.78 8.07
CA LEU A 98 -0.45 -38.52 7.25
C LEU A 98 -0.42 -39.36 5.95
N SER A 99 0.74 -39.54 5.33
CA SER A 99 0.92 -40.28 4.06
C SER A 99 0.73 -41.78 4.22
N ASP A 100 1.34 -42.39 5.25
CA ASP A 100 1.20 -43.81 5.55
C ASP A 100 -0.25 -44.18 5.89
N THR A 101 -0.93 -43.33 6.68
CA THR A 101 -2.29 -43.62 7.17
C THR A 101 -3.37 -43.36 6.11
N LEU A 102 -3.19 -42.36 5.24
CA LEU A 102 -4.13 -42.03 4.15
C LEU A 102 -3.80 -42.73 2.82
N GLY A 103 -2.68 -43.46 2.80
CA GLY A 103 -2.07 -44.11 1.64
C GLY A 103 -1.23 -43.14 0.81
N ASN A 104 -0.11 -43.65 0.29
CA ASN A 104 0.94 -42.92 -0.46
C ASN A 104 0.44 -42.24 -1.75
N ARG A 105 -0.27 -41.12 -1.57
CA ARG A 105 -0.75 -40.20 -2.60
C ARG A 105 0.22 -39.03 -2.72
N ARG A 106 0.17 -38.31 -3.85
CA ARG A 106 1.08 -37.20 -4.11
C ARG A 106 0.56 -35.92 -3.46
N TRP A 107 1.23 -35.47 -2.39
CA TRP A 107 1.13 -34.12 -1.87
C TRP A 107 1.46 -33.08 -2.95
N GLN A 108 0.72 -31.97 -2.93
CA GLN A 108 0.96 -30.79 -3.76
C GLN A 108 1.03 -29.58 -2.83
N ARG A 109 1.90 -28.60 -3.12
CA ARG A 109 1.84 -27.31 -2.41
C ARG A 109 0.47 -26.67 -2.67
N HIS A 110 -0.20 -26.28 -1.59
CA HIS A 110 -1.47 -25.58 -1.61
C HIS A 110 -1.27 -24.26 -0.84
N PRO A 111 -0.45 -23.35 -1.38
CA PRO A 111 -0.15 -22.11 -0.69
C PRO A 111 -1.42 -21.28 -0.57
N LEU A 112 -1.51 -20.47 0.50
CA LEU A 112 -2.59 -19.50 0.63
C LEU A 112 -2.44 -18.42 -0.46
N VAL A 113 -3.56 -17.82 -0.87
CA VAL A 113 -3.62 -16.63 -1.75
C VAL A 113 -4.73 -15.75 -1.20
N SER A 114 -4.48 -14.45 -1.09
CA SER A 114 -5.45 -13.47 -0.63
C SER A 114 -6.57 -13.34 -1.68
N PRO A 115 -7.86 -13.37 -1.30
CA PRO A 115 -8.96 -13.10 -2.24
C PRO A 115 -8.83 -11.73 -2.92
N ALA A 116 -8.30 -10.73 -2.22
CA ALA A 116 -8.03 -9.41 -2.78
C ALA A 116 -6.87 -9.43 -3.81
N PHE A 117 -5.83 -10.22 -3.56
CA PHE A 117 -4.77 -10.47 -4.56
C PHE A 117 -5.32 -11.21 -5.80
N GLN A 118 -6.25 -12.14 -5.60
CA GLN A 118 -6.87 -12.89 -6.69
C GLN A 118 -7.76 -12.01 -7.57
N ALA A 119 -8.41 -11.00 -7.02
CA ALA A 119 -9.14 -9.97 -7.78
C ALA A 119 -8.19 -9.02 -8.53
N LEU A 120 -7.12 -8.56 -7.88
CA LEU A 120 -6.08 -7.70 -8.47
C LEU A 120 -5.42 -8.28 -9.73
N LEU A 121 -5.52 -9.59 -9.99
CA LEU A 121 -5.01 -10.21 -11.23
C LEU A 121 -5.76 -9.79 -12.51
N GLU A 122 -6.92 -9.16 -12.40
CA GLU A 122 -7.67 -8.62 -13.55
C GLU A 122 -7.26 -7.16 -13.87
N GLU A 123 -6.74 -6.42 -12.89
CA GLU A 123 -6.37 -5.00 -12.98
C GLU A 123 -4.85 -4.74 -13.03
N ALA A 124 -4.04 -5.58 -12.39
CA ALA A 124 -2.61 -5.38 -12.18
C ALA A 124 -1.75 -6.43 -12.91
N ALA A 125 -0.66 -5.98 -13.52
CA ALA A 125 0.25 -6.84 -14.26
C ALA A 125 1.30 -7.51 -13.34
N PRO A 126 1.91 -8.66 -13.69
CA PRO A 126 2.99 -9.21 -12.89
C PRO A 126 4.31 -8.41 -13.01
N LEU A 127 4.91 -8.07 -11.87
CA LEU A 127 6.12 -7.23 -11.78
C LEU A 127 7.40 -8.06 -12.02
N HIS A 128 7.76 -8.20 -13.29
CA HIS A 128 8.93 -8.98 -13.72
C HIS A 128 10.25 -8.24 -13.42
N VAL A 129 10.93 -8.57 -12.31
CA VAL A 129 12.24 -7.99 -11.94
C VAL A 129 13.39 -9.00 -12.00
N GLY A 130 13.99 -9.12 -13.19
CA GLY A 130 15.20 -9.92 -13.39
C GLY A 130 16.46 -9.30 -12.76
N GLU A 131 17.60 -9.96 -12.95
CA GLU A 131 18.87 -9.54 -12.35
C GLU A 131 19.41 -8.22 -12.95
N LYS A 132 19.15 -7.96 -14.24
CA LYS A 132 19.57 -6.72 -14.92
C LYS A 132 18.72 -5.54 -14.47
N GLU A 133 17.43 -5.76 -14.37
CA GLU A 133 16.38 -4.82 -13.97
C GLU A 133 16.64 -4.38 -12.52
N ARG A 134 16.95 -5.33 -11.61
CA ARG A 134 17.43 -5.02 -10.25
C ARG A 134 18.70 -4.19 -10.23
N LYS A 135 19.69 -4.50 -11.07
CA LYS A 135 20.96 -3.74 -11.15
C LYS A 135 20.74 -2.34 -11.71
N ALA A 136 19.85 -2.18 -12.68
CA ALA A 136 19.45 -0.88 -13.22
C ALA A 136 18.73 -0.02 -12.18
N ALA A 137 17.70 -0.57 -11.53
CA ALA A 137 16.97 0.10 -10.45
C ALA A 137 17.88 0.56 -9.30
N ARG A 138 18.82 -0.29 -8.86
CA ARG A 138 19.85 0.07 -7.87
C ARG A 138 20.76 1.22 -8.32
N ILE A 139 21.19 1.24 -9.58
CA ILE A 139 22.00 2.35 -10.14
C ILE A 139 21.20 3.66 -10.21
N LEU A 140 19.89 3.57 -10.41
CA LEU A 140 18.95 4.70 -10.41
C LEU A 140 18.58 5.19 -9.00
N ALA A 141 19.04 4.58 -7.91
CA ALA A 141 18.91 5.16 -6.58
C ALA A 141 19.58 6.56 -6.47
N SER A 142 20.61 6.84 -7.28
CA SER A 142 21.23 8.17 -7.38
C SER A 142 20.37 9.15 -8.21
N PRO A 143 19.91 10.29 -7.64
CA PRO A 143 19.11 11.28 -8.37
C PRO A 143 19.85 11.88 -9.58
N GLN A 144 21.18 11.99 -9.53
CA GLN A 144 21.99 12.50 -10.64
C GLN A 144 21.90 11.57 -11.86
N ARG A 145 21.84 10.25 -11.62
CA ARG A 145 21.75 9.23 -12.66
C ARG A 145 20.35 9.14 -13.25
N ARG A 146 19.30 9.34 -12.45
CA ARG A 146 17.92 9.43 -12.94
C ARG A 146 17.74 10.63 -13.87
N ARG A 147 18.20 11.81 -13.45
CA ARG A 147 18.18 13.02 -14.29
C ARG A 147 18.93 12.84 -15.60
N LEU A 148 20.11 12.19 -15.58
CA LEU A 148 20.86 11.86 -16.80
C LEU A 148 20.07 10.90 -17.72
N LEU A 149 19.44 9.85 -17.17
CA LEU A 149 18.62 8.93 -17.97
C LEU A 149 17.37 9.62 -18.54
N GLN A 150 16.68 10.45 -17.74
CA GLN A 150 15.53 11.25 -18.14
C GLN A 150 15.87 12.26 -19.25
N LEU A 151 17.00 12.95 -19.14
CA LEU A 151 17.52 13.86 -20.16
C LEU A 151 17.79 13.13 -21.48
N ILE A 152 18.37 11.93 -21.44
CA ILE A 152 18.62 11.11 -22.64
C ILE A 152 17.30 10.52 -23.19
N ALA A 153 16.33 10.20 -22.33
CA ALA A 153 15.03 9.63 -22.71
C ALA A 153 14.06 10.66 -23.33
N SER A 154 14.14 11.92 -22.92
CA SER A 154 13.33 13.04 -23.45
C SER A 154 13.68 13.42 -24.91
N SER A 155 14.78 12.90 -25.45
CA SER A 155 15.33 13.24 -26.76
C SER A 155 15.46 12.00 -27.66
N PRO A 156 15.18 12.09 -28.96
CA PRO A 156 15.42 10.98 -29.91
C PRO A 156 16.92 10.68 -30.10
N GLY A 157 17.80 11.54 -29.58
CA GLY A 157 19.21 11.29 -29.37
C GLY A 157 19.93 12.55 -28.92
N ILE A 158 20.81 12.44 -27.92
CA ILE A 158 21.57 13.57 -27.37
C ILE A 158 23.07 13.30 -27.44
N VAL A 159 23.88 14.32 -27.72
CA VAL A 159 25.34 14.18 -27.77
C VAL A 159 25.91 14.16 -26.34
N LEU A 160 26.91 13.31 -26.06
CA LEU A 160 27.52 13.18 -24.72
C LEU A 160 27.98 14.54 -24.13
N GLN A 161 28.53 15.43 -24.96
CA GLN A 161 28.91 16.79 -24.53
C GLN A 161 27.73 17.68 -24.13
N GLN A 162 26.52 17.42 -24.61
CA GLN A 162 25.29 18.10 -24.19
C GLN A 162 24.72 17.46 -22.93
N ALA A 163 24.60 16.12 -22.92
CA ALA A 163 24.11 15.33 -21.77
C ALA A 163 24.98 15.47 -20.51
N ALA A 164 26.20 16.00 -20.62
CA ALA A 164 27.05 16.31 -19.47
C ALA A 164 26.67 17.60 -18.74
N GLU A 165 25.98 18.56 -19.37
CA GLU A 165 25.50 19.81 -18.74
C GLU A 165 26.55 20.59 -17.91
N GLY A 166 27.83 20.50 -18.30
CA GLY A 166 28.95 21.13 -17.58
C GLY A 166 29.62 20.25 -16.51
N ARG A 167 29.08 19.07 -16.21
CA ARG A 167 29.76 18.03 -15.40
C ARG A 167 31.02 17.51 -16.12
N PRO A 168 32.00 16.93 -15.39
CA PRO A 168 33.18 16.33 -16.00
C PRO A 168 32.84 15.19 -16.97
N LEU A 169 33.27 15.32 -18.23
CA LEU A 169 33.04 14.32 -19.28
C LEU A 169 33.47 12.87 -18.92
N PRO A 170 34.57 12.62 -18.16
CA PRO A 170 34.92 11.26 -17.77
C PRO A 170 33.91 10.62 -16.80
N GLU A 171 33.31 11.40 -15.90
CA GLU A 171 32.32 10.92 -14.92
C GLU A 171 31.01 10.55 -15.60
N VAL A 172 30.49 11.47 -16.42
CA VAL A 172 29.28 11.24 -17.23
C VAL A 172 29.50 10.09 -18.22
N GLY A 173 30.71 9.99 -18.79
CA GLY A 173 31.11 8.87 -19.65
C GLY A 173 31.04 7.52 -18.94
N ALA A 174 31.45 7.44 -17.67
CA ALA A 174 31.37 6.23 -16.86
C ALA A 174 29.92 5.88 -16.42
N GLU A 175 29.06 6.87 -16.19
CA GLU A 175 27.63 6.63 -15.94
C GLU A 175 26.93 6.10 -17.19
N VAL A 176 27.17 6.72 -18.34
CA VAL A 176 26.71 6.26 -19.65
C VAL A 176 27.24 4.86 -19.99
N GLU A 177 28.48 4.53 -19.58
CA GLU A 177 29.02 3.17 -19.73
C GLU A 177 28.26 2.15 -18.87
N GLN A 178 27.91 2.48 -17.63
CA GLN A 178 27.08 1.62 -16.78
C GLN A 178 25.67 1.41 -17.37
N PHE A 179 25.06 2.46 -17.95
CA PHE A 179 23.70 2.38 -18.52
C PHE A 179 23.64 1.50 -19.78
N ASP A 180 24.61 1.64 -20.68
CA ASP A 180 24.71 0.85 -21.92
C ASP A 180 25.08 -0.62 -21.62
N ASN A 181 25.95 -0.87 -20.64
CA ASN A 181 26.26 -2.22 -20.14
C ASN A 181 25.04 -2.95 -19.53
N LEU A 182 24.04 -2.20 -19.01
CA LEU A 182 22.77 -2.73 -18.55
C LEU A 182 21.67 -2.75 -19.63
N GLY A 183 21.93 -2.20 -20.81
CA GLY A 183 20.98 -2.14 -21.93
C GLY A 183 19.91 -1.05 -21.81
N MET A 184 20.10 -0.06 -20.94
CA MET A 184 19.20 1.11 -20.83
C MET A 184 19.46 2.15 -21.94
N LEU A 185 20.69 2.22 -22.45
CA LEU A 185 21.07 3.07 -23.57
C LEU A 185 21.59 2.25 -24.75
N THR A 186 21.66 2.91 -25.91
CA THR A 186 22.55 2.55 -27.01
C THR A 186 23.46 3.72 -27.33
N ARG A 187 24.71 3.41 -27.71
CA ARG A 187 25.72 4.38 -28.15
C ARG A 187 25.93 4.31 -29.66
N GLU A 188 25.95 5.46 -30.32
CA GLU A 188 26.41 5.60 -31.71
C GLU A 188 27.40 6.76 -31.83
N TYR A 189 28.12 6.82 -32.96
CA TYR A 189 29.18 7.81 -33.19
C TYR A 189 28.92 8.55 -34.49
N GLU A 190 28.67 9.85 -34.40
CA GLU A 190 28.44 10.73 -35.54
C GLU A 190 29.75 11.44 -35.92
N VAL A 191 30.10 11.40 -37.21
CA VAL A 191 31.37 11.91 -37.72
C VAL A 191 31.11 13.20 -38.50
N TYR A 192 31.74 14.30 -38.09
CA TYR A 192 31.59 15.64 -38.64
C TYR A 192 32.92 16.15 -39.20
N CYS A 193 32.90 16.80 -40.36
CA CYS A 193 34.13 17.32 -40.96
C CYS A 193 34.67 18.52 -40.17
N ARG A 194 35.92 18.43 -39.69
CA ARG A 194 36.63 19.52 -38.97
C ARG A 194 36.87 20.79 -39.80
N LYS A 195 36.50 20.81 -41.08
CA LYS A 195 36.63 21.98 -41.98
C LYS A 195 35.28 22.64 -42.31
N THR A 196 34.19 21.88 -42.39
CA THR A 196 32.87 22.38 -42.82
C THR A 196 31.77 22.19 -41.79
N GLU A 197 32.06 21.51 -40.68
CA GLU A 197 31.12 21.08 -39.62
C GLU A 197 29.91 20.28 -40.13
N GLN A 198 29.94 19.81 -41.37
CA GLN A 198 28.92 18.96 -41.95
C GLN A 198 29.10 17.51 -41.50
N LYS A 199 27.98 16.85 -41.20
CA LYS A 199 27.92 15.42 -40.85
C LYS A 199 28.25 14.57 -42.08
N ILE A 200 29.27 13.73 -41.94
CA ILE A 200 29.79 12.83 -42.97
C ILE A 200 29.11 11.46 -42.88
N SER A 201 28.96 10.93 -41.66
CA SER A 201 28.50 9.57 -41.40
C SER A 201 28.03 9.39 -39.95
N ARG A 202 27.43 8.23 -39.68
CA ARG A 202 27.02 7.73 -38.37
C ARG A 202 27.33 6.24 -38.31
N VAL A 203 27.99 5.78 -37.25
CA VAL A 203 28.47 4.41 -37.09
C VAL A 203 28.21 3.87 -35.69
N SER A 204 27.99 2.56 -35.56
CA SER A 204 27.64 1.90 -34.29
C SER A 204 28.81 1.71 -33.32
N SER A 205 30.07 1.87 -33.76
CA SER A 205 31.24 1.74 -32.88
C SER A 205 32.47 2.48 -33.41
N LEU A 206 33.39 2.83 -32.50
CA LEU A 206 34.71 3.33 -32.86
C LEU A 206 35.54 2.28 -33.63
N ALA A 207 35.41 0.99 -33.29
CA ALA A 207 36.09 -0.10 -34.01
C ALA A 207 35.71 -0.16 -35.50
N ALA A 208 34.42 0.06 -35.83
CA ALA A 208 33.98 0.17 -37.23
C ALA A 208 34.54 1.42 -37.94
N LEU A 209 34.76 2.52 -37.20
CA LEU A 209 35.39 3.73 -37.73
C LEU A 209 36.88 3.52 -38.02
N ASP A 210 37.59 2.83 -37.12
CA ASP A 210 39.00 2.48 -37.30
C ASP A 210 39.20 1.47 -38.43
N GLU A 211 38.29 0.50 -38.58
CA GLU A 211 38.29 -0.40 -39.74
C GLU A 211 38.05 0.37 -41.05
N ALA A 212 37.08 1.30 -41.09
CA ALA A 212 36.86 2.16 -42.25
C ALA A 212 38.10 3.02 -42.56
N SER A 213 38.75 3.59 -41.54
CA SER A 213 40.02 4.31 -41.68
C SER A 213 41.13 3.40 -42.25
N GLY A 214 41.26 2.17 -41.75
CA GLY A 214 42.22 1.17 -42.26
C GLY A 214 41.96 0.73 -43.70
N ARG A 215 40.68 0.65 -44.09
CA ARG A 215 40.23 0.44 -45.48
C ARG A 215 40.38 1.68 -46.37
N GLY A 216 40.89 2.80 -45.83
CA GLY A 216 41.23 4.02 -46.58
C GLY A 216 40.09 5.02 -46.76
N PHE A 217 38.98 4.90 -46.03
CA PHE A 217 37.85 5.84 -46.12
C PHE A 217 38.25 7.24 -45.61
N LYS A 218 37.88 8.26 -46.39
CA LYS A 218 38.26 9.67 -46.18
C LYS A 218 37.04 10.58 -46.26
N CYS A 219 37.11 11.72 -45.58
CA CYS A 219 36.08 12.74 -45.67
C CYS A 219 36.03 13.35 -47.09
N PHE A 220 34.86 13.30 -47.72
CA PHE A 220 34.61 13.88 -49.04
C PHE A 220 34.91 15.40 -49.12
N HIS A 221 34.65 16.15 -48.04
CA HIS A 221 34.81 17.61 -48.01
C HIS A 221 36.26 18.09 -47.80
N CYS A 222 37.16 17.27 -47.25
CA CYS A 222 38.51 17.73 -46.87
C CYS A 222 39.67 16.73 -47.06
N GLY A 223 39.39 15.47 -47.41
CA GLY A 223 40.40 14.47 -47.78
C GLY A 223 41.17 13.82 -46.63
N ARG A 224 40.92 14.19 -45.36
CA ARG A 224 41.46 13.53 -44.16
C ARG A 224 40.87 12.13 -43.98
N SER A 225 41.54 11.25 -43.23
CA SER A 225 40.95 9.96 -42.84
C SER A 225 39.71 10.17 -41.98
N ILE A 226 38.71 9.30 -42.10
CA ILE A 226 37.44 9.44 -41.37
C ILE A 226 37.61 9.38 -39.83
N SER A 227 38.63 8.69 -39.33
CA SER A 227 39.05 8.67 -37.92
C SER A 227 39.72 9.97 -37.43
N GLN A 228 40.19 10.83 -38.35
CA GLN A 228 40.86 12.11 -38.04
C GLN A 228 39.89 13.30 -38.02
N GLU A 229 38.59 13.06 -38.21
CA GLU A 229 37.55 14.07 -38.21
C GLU A 229 37.01 14.36 -36.80
N GLN A 230 35.92 15.11 -36.65
CA GLN A 230 35.30 15.33 -35.33
C GLN A 230 34.29 14.22 -35.06
N ILE A 231 34.58 13.36 -34.09
CA ILE A 231 33.68 12.30 -33.66
C ILE A 231 32.86 12.83 -32.47
N ARG A 232 31.54 12.69 -32.53
CA ARG A 232 30.62 13.01 -31.43
C ARG A 232 29.87 11.72 -31.05
N GLN A 233 29.89 11.38 -29.76
CA GLN A 233 29.14 10.23 -29.25
C GLN A 233 27.68 10.65 -29.05
N LEU A 234 26.76 9.96 -29.71
CA LEU A 234 25.32 10.10 -29.58
C LEU A 234 24.79 9.02 -28.64
N LEU A 235 23.89 9.42 -27.75
CA LEU A 235 23.22 8.58 -26.76
C LEU A 235 21.73 8.51 -27.10
N MET A 236 21.14 7.32 -27.06
CA MET A 236 19.70 7.11 -27.24
C MET A 236 19.21 6.11 -26.20
N ALA A 237 18.06 6.37 -25.57
CA ALA A 237 17.43 5.42 -24.68
C ALA A 237 16.89 4.20 -25.44
N THR A 238 17.05 3.00 -24.87
CA THR A 238 16.36 1.79 -25.35
C THR A 238 14.91 1.78 -24.85
N PRO A 239 14.04 0.86 -25.33
CA PRO A 239 12.72 0.67 -24.72
C PRO A 239 12.77 0.42 -23.20
N GLU A 240 13.85 -0.18 -22.68
CA GLU A 240 14.04 -0.38 -21.24
C GLU A 240 14.51 0.91 -20.53
N GLY A 241 15.41 1.69 -21.14
CA GLY A 241 15.75 3.02 -20.64
C GLY A 241 14.54 3.96 -20.60
N LEU A 242 13.70 3.93 -21.65
CA LEU A 242 12.43 4.66 -21.73
C LEU A 242 11.36 4.16 -20.75
N ARG A 243 11.45 2.91 -20.29
CA ARG A 243 10.60 2.35 -19.22
C ARG A 243 11.07 2.85 -17.86
N LEU A 244 12.36 2.73 -17.58
CA LEU A 244 12.97 3.11 -16.29
C LEU A 244 13.15 4.63 -16.09
N SER A 245 13.07 5.43 -17.15
CA SER A 245 13.07 6.90 -17.07
C SER A 245 11.72 7.50 -16.65
N ARG A 246 10.64 6.70 -16.64
CA ARG A 246 9.32 7.15 -16.19
C ARG A 246 9.33 7.39 -14.68
N PRO A 247 8.53 8.34 -14.16
CA PRO A 247 8.37 8.54 -12.73
C PRO A 247 8.00 7.24 -12.01
N ASN A 248 8.53 7.04 -10.80
CA ASN A 248 8.23 5.95 -9.87
C ASN A 248 8.57 4.51 -10.35
N VAL A 249 8.72 4.25 -11.66
CA VAL A 249 8.96 2.90 -12.21
C VAL A 249 10.26 2.28 -11.72
N TRP A 250 11.36 3.04 -11.66
CA TRP A 250 12.64 2.51 -11.15
C TRP A 250 12.54 2.11 -9.66
N LEU A 251 11.71 2.81 -8.88
CA LEU A 251 11.51 2.55 -7.45
C LEU A 251 10.62 1.33 -7.24
N ALA A 252 9.58 1.15 -8.05
CA ALA A 252 8.81 -0.10 -8.10
C ALA A 252 9.70 -1.31 -8.48
N MET A 253 10.60 -1.16 -9.46
CA MET A 253 11.54 -2.21 -9.84
C MET A 253 12.57 -2.51 -8.73
N LEU A 254 13.01 -1.49 -7.97
CA LEU A 254 13.87 -1.68 -6.79
C LEU A 254 13.13 -2.47 -5.70
N LEU A 255 11.90 -2.05 -5.39
CA LEU A 255 11.02 -2.65 -4.39
C LEU A 255 10.68 -4.12 -4.71
N GLY A 256 10.18 -4.40 -5.92
CA GLY A 256 9.92 -5.76 -6.39
C GLY A 256 11.18 -6.63 -6.36
N GLY A 257 12.34 -6.03 -6.67
CA GLY A 257 13.64 -6.66 -6.52
C GLY A 257 13.97 -7.07 -5.08
N ILE A 258 13.68 -6.22 -4.11
CA ILE A 258 13.90 -6.48 -2.67
C ILE A 258 12.91 -7.54 -2.16
N LEU A 259 11.63 -7.47 -2.55
CA LEU A 259 10.61 -8.46 -2.18
C LEU A 259 11.02 -9.88 -2.63
N VAL A 260 11.47 -10.03 -3.87
CA VAL A 260 11.97 -11.31 -4.41
C VAL A 260 13.27 -11.76 -3.71
N GLU A 261 14.18 -10.84 -3.36
CA GLU A 261 15.40 -11.18 -2.62
C GLU A 261 15.14 -11.53 -1.13
N LYS A 262 14.03 -11.06 -0.54
CA LYS A 262 13.54 -11.49 0.78
C LYS A 262 12.60 -12.72 0.72
N GLY A 263 12.43 -13.32 -0.47
CA GLY A 263 11.79 -14.63 -0.64
C GLY A 263 10.34 -14.64 -1.12
N VAL A 264 9.77 -13.50 -1.50
CA VAL A 264 8.44 -13.46 -2.15
C VAL A 264 8.54 -14.07 -3.55
N ASP A 265 7.59 -14.93 -3.92
CA ASP A 265 7.51 -15.51 -5.27
C ASP A 265 7.30 -14.41 -6.33
N PRO A 266 8.12 -14.29 -7.39
CA PRO A 266 7.89 -13.33 -8.47
C PRO A 266 6.50 -13.42 -9.12
N ALA A 267 5.86 -14.59 -9.12
CA ALA A 267 4.48 -14.75 -9.61
C ALA A 267 3.42 -14.16 -8.65
N ARG A 268 3.82 -13.77 -7.43
CA ARG A 268 3.01 -13.15 -6.38
C ARG A 268 3.29 -11.66 -6.19
N VAL A 269 4.07 -11.04 -7.07
CA VAL A 269 4.29 -9.59 -7.08
C VAL A 269 3.62 -8.99 -8.32
N LEU A 270 2.59 -8.19 -8.11
CA LEU A 270 1.90 -7.42 -9.15
C LEU A 270 2.29 -5.95 -9.07
N TRP A 271 2.04 -5.21 -10.15
CA TRP A 271 2.11 -3.76 -10.17
C TRP A 271 1.02 -3.14 -11.05
N ARG A 272 0.60 -1.94 -10.67
CA ARG A 272 -0.32 -1.06 -11.41
C ARG A 272 0.39 0.28 -11.63
N GLN A 273 0.28 0.85 -12.83
CA GLN A 273 0.77 2.20 -13.11
C GLN A 273 -0.40 3.05 -13.60
N GLU A 274 -0.70 4.10 -12.84
CA GLU A 274 -1.68 5.11 -13.18
C GLU A 274 -1.03 6.16 -14.10
N PRO A 275 -1.55 6.38 -15.33
CA PRO A 275 -0.92 7.30 -16.26
C PRO A 275 -0.98 8.77 -15.80
N ILE A 276 -2.13 9.19 -15.28
CA ILE A 276 -2.47 10.60 -15.02
C ILE A 276 -1.65 11.15 -13.84
N HIS A 277 -1.88 10.63 -12.63
CA HIS A 277 -1.19 11.06 -11.41
C HIS A 277 0.22 10.45 -11.25
N HIS A 278 0.69 9.69 -12.25
CA HIS A 278 1.98 8.99 -12.29
C HIS A 278 2.22 8.00 -11.13
N ILE A 279 1.19 7.66 -10.37
CA ILE A 279 1.29 6.76 -9.22
C ILE A 279 1.64 5.35 -9.72
N VAL A 280 2.57 4.69 -9.03
CA VAL A 280 2.86 3.28 -9.26
C VAL A 280 2.63 2.54 -7.95
N GLU A 281 1.84 1.48 -8.04
CA GLU A 281 1.45 0.62 -6.93
C GLU A 281 2.07 -0.76 -7.16
N VAL A 282 2.62 -1.37 -6.11
CA VAL A 282 3.14 -2.74 -6.11
C VAL A 282 2.37 -3.53 -5.06
N PHE A 283 1.87 -4.70 -5.43
CA PHE A 283 1.12 -5.58 -4.56
C PHE A 283 1.87 -6.90 -4.38
N ALA A 284 1.91 -7.44 -3.17
CA ALA A 284 2.56 -8.73 -2.89
C ALA A 284 1.66 -9.64 -2.06
N ASP A 285 1.46 -10.88 -2.51
CA ASP A 285 0.86 -11.93 -1.69
C ASP A 285 1.93 -12.68 -0.88
N VAL A 286 1.74 -12.69 0.44
CA VAL A 286 2.66 -13.29 1.42
C VAL A 286 1.89 -14.32 2.21
N GLU A 287 1.86 -15.56 1.71
CA GLU A 287 1.06 -16.68 2.24
C GLU A 287 -0.42 -16.30 2.50
N GLY A 288 -1.03 -15.55 1.58
CA GLY A 288 -2.42 -15.09 1.70
C GLY A 288 -2.64 -13.82 2.51
N GLY A 289 -1.58 -13.17 2.99
CA GLY A 289 -1.62 -11.77 3.41
C GLY A 289 -1.36 -10.85 2.21
N LEU A 290 -2.20 -9.82 2.01
CA LEU A 290 -1.98 -8.82 0.95
C LEU A 290 -1.16 -7.64 1.49
N LEU A 291 0.00 -7.39 0.89
CA LEU A 291 0.76 -6.16 1.09
C LEU A 291 0.55 -5.23 -0.11
N MET A 292 0.32 -3.94 0.16
CA MET A 292 0.21 -2.88 -0.85
C MET A 292 1.31 -1.85 -0.62
N PHE A 293 2.00 -1.43 -1.68
CA PHE A 293 3.04 -0.41 -1.63
C PHE A 293 2.79 0.66 -2.70
N GLN A 294 2.59 1.92 -2.32
CA GLN A 294 2.57 3.06 -3.23
C GLN A 294 3.96 3.70 -3.26
N VAL A 295 4.56 3.84 -4.44
CA VAL A 295 5.91 4.42 -4.61
C VAL A 295 5.86 5.84 -5.19
N LEU A 296 6.55 6.79 -4.55
CA LEU A 296 6.59 8.21 -4.94
C LEU A 296 8.02 8.78 -4.86
N GLU A 297 8.59 9.22 -5.98
CA GLU A 297 9.96 9.74 -6.05
C GLU A 297 10.12 11.14 -5.43
N ASP A 298 9.29 12.10 -5.86
CA ASP A 298 9.45 13.53 -5.56
C ASP A 298 8.82 13.98 -4.22
N GLY A 299 8.64 13.02 -3.32
CA GLY A 299 8.04 13.20 -1.99
C GLY A 299 6.54 12.94 -1.98
N VAL A 300 5.86 13.46 -0.96
CA VAL A 300 4.44 13.20 -0.69
C VAL A 300 3.72 14.52 -0.36
N SER A 301 2.67 14.85 -1.10
CA SER A 301 1.71 15.92 -0.82
C SER A 301 0.51 15.43 0.03
N ALA A 302 -0.29 16.37 0.55
CA ALA A 302 -1.53 16.03 1.26
C ALA A 302 -2.54 15.27 0.37
N ASP A 303 -2.67 15.66 -0.92
CA ASP A 303 -3.45 14.94 -1.93
C ASP A 303 -2.95 13.49 -2.12
N GLN A 304 -1.65 13.30 -2.32
CA GLN A 304 -1.06 11.97 -2.53
C GLN A 304 -1.22 11.07 -1.30
N ALA A 305 -1.16 11.66 -0.09
CA ALA A 305 -1.49 10.99 1.16
C ALA A 305 -2.97 10.61 1.24
N PHE A 306 -3.88 11.50 0.86
CA PHE A 306 -5.33 11.23 0.83
C PHE A 306 -5.68 10.12 -0.17
N ARG A 307 -5.15 10.16 -1.40
CA ARG A 307 -5.33 9.10 -2.41
C ARG A 307 -4.81 7.75 -1.92
N PHE A 308 -3.67 7.73 -1.22
CA PHE A 308 -3.16 6.51 -0.59
C PHE A 308 -4.16 5.94 0.44
N LEU A 309 -4.73 6.78 1.33
CA LEU A 309 -5.77 6.37 2.29
C LEU A 309 -7.07 5.87 1.61
N ALA A 310 -7.50 6.52 0.52
CA ALA A 310 -8.66 6.07 -0.24
C ALA A 310 -8.42 4.66 -0.82
N ARG A 311 -7.22 4.40 -1.34
CA ARG A 311 -6.86 3.12 -1.96
C ARG A 311 -6.54 2.02 -0.94
N THR A 312 -6.02 2.32 0.24
CA THR A 312 -5.90 1.34 1.33
C THR A 312 -7.29 0.89 1.82
N ARG A 313 -8.28 1.79 1.86
CA ARG A 313 -9.68 1.44 2.18
C ARG A 313 -10.37 0.62 1.09
N PHE A 314 -10.04 0.86 -0.18
CA PHE A 314 -10.53 0.11 -1.34
C PHE A 314 -9.93 -1.30 -1.41
N PHE A 315 -8.61 -1.43 -1.51
CA PHE A 315 -7.93 -2.73 -1.65
C PHE A 315 -7.85 -3.55 -0.36
N ARG A 316 -8.06 -2.91 0.81
CA ARG A 316 -8.05 -3.52 2.15
C ARG A 316 -6.84 -4.44 2.40
N PRO A 317 -5.59 -3.96 2.18
CA PRO A 317 -4.41 -4.76 2.44
C PRO A 317 -4.27 -5.08 3.93
N ASP A 318 -3.58 -6.18 4.25
CA ASP A 318 -3.20 -6.51 5.63
C ASP A 318 -2.19 -5.49 6.18
N ILE A 319 -1.32 -4.93 5.32
CA ILE A 319 -0.47 -3.76 5.61
C ILE A 319 -0.29 -2.92 4.33
N GLY A 320 -0.46 -1.60 4.44
CA GLY A 320 -0.20 -0.61 3.39
C GLY A 320 1.10 0.16 3.63
N PHE A 321 1.87 0.41 2.58
CA PHE A 321 3.15 1.11 2.64
C PHE A 321 3.20 2.31 1.70
N LEU A 322 3.68 3.45 2.19
CA LEU A 322 3.99 4.62 1.37
C LEU A 322 5.52 4.79 1.30
N VAL A 323 6.09 4.54 0.12
CA VAL A 323 7.54 4.40 -0.07
C VAL A 323 8.08 5.55 -0.92
N THR A 324 9.01 6.32 -0.36
CA THR A 324 9.61 7.48 -1.02
C THR A 324 11.11 7.60 -0.69
N PRO A 325 11.96 8.14 -1.59
CA PRO A 325 13.37 8.40 -1.32
C PRO A 325 13.61 9.82 -0.75
N THR A 326 12.56 10.55 -0.39
CA THR A 326 12.63 11.93 0.13
C THR A 326 11.64 12.13 1.28
N ALA A 327 11.83 13.18 2.09
CA ALA A 327 11.02 13.40 3.29
C ALA A 327 9.54 13.71 2.97
N VAL A 328 8.64 13.07 3.73
CA VAL A 328 7.19 13.33 3.69
C VAL A 328 6.90 14.69 4.33
N ARG A 329 6.10 15.54 3.67
CA ARG A 329 5.72 16.88 4.14
C ARG A 329 4.88 16.81 5.42
N GLU A 330 4.87 17.90 6.19
CA GLU A 330 4.14 17.93 7.46
C GLU A 330 2.62 17.85 7.27
N GLU A 331 2.07 18.45 6.20
CA GLU A 331 0.64 18.32 5.87
C GLU A 331 0.28 16.86 5.54
N ALA A 332 1.10 16.21 4.70
CA ALA A 332 0.95 14.80 4.37
C ALA A 332 1.06 13.90 5.62
N ARG A 333 2.02 14.18 6.53
CA ARG A 333 2.12 13.50 7.83
C ARG A 333 0.92 13.77 8.74
N ALA A 334 0.19 14.88 8.59
CA ALA A 334 -1.06 15.11 9.34
C ALA A 334 -2.19 14.22 8.80
N VAL A 335 -2.38 14.16 7.48
CA VAL A 335 -3.35 13.27 6.81
C VAL A 335 -3.10 11.79 7.18
N LEU A 336 -1.85 11.35 7.09
CA LEU A 336 -1.42 9.97 7.40
C LEU A 336 -1.43 9.63 8.91
N ARG A 337 -1.68 10.61 9.80
CA ARG A 337 -1.88 10.39 11.24
C ARG A 337 -3.35 10.15 11.63
N SER A 338 -4.23 10.01 10.66
CA SER A 338 -5.53 9.35 10.86
C SER A 338 -5.32 7.90 11.35
N LYS A 339 -6.29 7.35 12.10
CA LYS A 339 -6.10 6.20 13.04
C LYS A 339 -5.91 4.81 12.39
N GLU A 340 -5.39 4.71 11.17
CA GLU A 340 -5.21 3.44 10.47
C GLU A 340 -3.88 2.75 10.86
N THR A 341 -3.91 1.92 11.90
CA THR A 341 -2.76 1.18 12.46
C THR A 341 -2.11 0.14 11.53
N ARG A 342 -2.57 0.07 10.27
CA ARG A 342 -2.08 -0.83 9.21
C ARG A 342 -1.20 -0.14 8.17
N LEU A 343 -0.85 1.13 8.40
CA LEU A 343 -0.08 1.95 7.45
C LEU A 343 1.32 2.23 7.97
N GLU A 344 2.32 2.08 7.11
CA GLU A 344 3.72 2.37 7.43
C GLU A 344 4.35 3.26 6.34
N VAL A 345 4.99 4.35 6.77
CA VAL A 345 5.60 5.37 5.89
C VAL A 345 7.11 5.22 5.89
N PHE A 346 7.71 5.08 4.71
CA PHE A 346 9.14 4.86 4.52
C PHE A 346 9.75 5.97 3.66
N ASP A 347 10.47 6.91 4.29
CA ASP A 347 11.23 7.99 3.63
C ASP A 347 12.77 7.73 3.56
N ASN A 348 13.22 6.53 3.96
CA ASN A 348 14.60 6.08 3.84
C ASN A 348 14.71 4.75 3.05
N LEU A 349 15.45 4.77 1.93
CA LEU A 349 15.69 3.57 1.11
C LEU A 349 16.72 2.60 1.71
N GLU A 350 17.61 3.04 2.60
CA GLU A 350 18.65 2.17 3.18
C GLU A 350 18.04 1.14 4.15
N GLU A 351 17.02 1.56 4.91
CA GLU A 351 16.25 0.69 5.82
C GLU A 351 15.18 -0.16 5.12
N LEU A 352 14.87 0.12 3.86
CA LEU A 352 13.71 -0.46 3.15
C LEU A 352 13.74 -2.00 3.15
N GLY A 353 14.92 -2.61 3.02
CA GLY A 353 15.08 -4.07 3.07
C GLY A 353 14.67 -4.68 4.41
N ASP A 354 15.05 -4.05 5.53
CA ASP A 354 14.82 -4.60 6.86
C ASP A 354 13.41 -4.26 7.37
N ARG A 355 12.85 -3.12 6.94
CA ARG A 355 11.44 -2.79 7.13
C ARG A 355 10.52 -3.73 6.35
N ILE A 356 10.85 -4.06 5.09
CA ILE A 356 10.15 -5.11 4.33
C ILE A 356 10.26 -6.47 5.05
N GLU A 357 11.42 -6.84 5.59
CA GLU A 357 11.51 -8.12 6.30
C GLU A 357 10.63 -8.17 7.55
N LYS A 358 10.57 -7.09 8.33
CA LYS A 358 9.62 -6.95 9.46
C LYS A 358 8.16 -7.05 8.98
N ALA A 359 7.82 -6.41 7.86
CA ALA A 359 6.49 -6.49 7.25
C ALA A 359 6.12 -7.91 6.81
N LEU A 360 7.02 -8.64 6.16
CA LEU A 360 6.82 -10.04 5.77
C LEU A 360 6.61 -10.95 6.99
N GLN A 361 7.35 -10.70 8.09
CA GLN A 361 7.17 -11.41 9.36
C GLN A 361 5.82 -11.05 10.02
N LYS A 362 5.40 -9.78 9.99
CA LYS A 362 4.11 -9.28 10.50
C LYS A 362 2.94 -9.90 9.72
N ALA A 363 2.98 -9.92 8.39
CA ALA A 363 2.01 -10.61 7.54
C ALA A 363 1.93 -12.12 7.85
N SER A 364 3.07 -12.80 7.98
CA SER A 364 3.11 -14.23 8.31
C SER A 364 2.49 -14.53 9.69
N ARG A 365 2.64 -13.61 10.67
CA ARG A 365 1.94 -13.70 11.97
C ARG A 365 0.43 -13.57 11.79
N THR A 366 -0.05 -12.59 11.01
CA THR A 366 -1.48 -12.40 10.70
C THR A 366 -2.09 -13.65 10.05
N VAL A 367 -1.37 -14.30 9.13
CA VAL A 367 -1.80 -15.57 8.51
C VAL A 367 -1.97 -16.69 9.55
N VAL A 368 -1.06 -16.80 10.53
CA VAL A 368 -1.20 -17.78 11.62
C VAL A 368 -2.38 -17.43 12.55
N TYR A 369 -2.60 -16.16 12.90
CA TYR A 369 -3.79 -15.76 13.66
C TYR A 369 -5.08 -16.12 12.91
N ARG A 370 -5.17 -15.78 11.62
CA ARG A 370 -6.32 -16.11 10.75
C ARG A 370 -6.60 -17.62 10.70
N LEU A 371 -5.55 -18.46 10.64
CA LEU A 371 -5.65 -19.92 10.73
C LEU A 371 -6.14 -20.39 12.11
N LEU A 372 -5.62 -19.83 13.20
CA LEU A 372 -6.07 -20.16 14.55
C LEU A 372 -7.55 -19.76 14.78
N ASP A 373 -8.01 -18.70 14.14
CA ASP A 373 -9.41 -18.24 14.19
C ASP A 373 -10.34 -19.14 13.36
N GLU A 374 -9.90 -19.72 12.23
CA GLU A 374 -10.64 -20.79 11.54
C GLU A 374 -10.93 -21.98 12.46
N PHE A 375 -9.96 -22.39 13.29
CA PHE A 375 -10.15 -23.43 14.30
C PHE A 375 -10.93 -22.93 15.52
N ALA A 376 -10.76 -21.66 15.93
CA ALA A 376 -11.49 -21.08 17.05
C ALA A 376 -13.01 -21.11 16.79
N ALA A 377 -13.44 -20.80 15.56
CA ALA A 377 -14.84 -20.85 15.12
C ALA A 377 -15.48 -22.26 15.20
N GLU A 378 -14.67 -23.33 15.24
CA GLU A 378 -15.15 -24.70 15.47
C GLU A 378 -15.16 -25.11 16.97
N THR A 379 -14.69 -24.25 17.88
CA THR A 379 -14.63 -24.49 19.33
C THR A 379 -15.38 -23.42 20.15
N SER A 380 -15.46 -23.61 21.47
CA SER A 380 -15.88 -22.56 22.41
C SER A 380 -14.69 -21.81 23.05
N VAL A 381 -13.49 -21.87 22.45
CA VAL A 381 -12.23 -21.42 23.05
C VAL A 381 -11.57 -20.38 22.12
N PRO A 382 -11.10 -19.22 22.64
CA PRO A 382 -10.40 -18.21 21.83
C PRO A 382 -8.96 -18.67 21.53
N LEU A 383 -8.82 -19.67 20.65
CA LEU A 383 -7.55 -20.30 20.28
C LEU A 383 -6.56 -19.29 19.68
N GLY A 384 -7.02 -18.39 18.80
CA GLY A 384 -6.21 -17.30 18.25
C GLY A 384 -5.46 -16.52 19.33
N ARG A 385 -6.16 -16.16 20.42
CA ARG A 385 -5.55 -15.49 21.57
C ARG A 385 -4.62 -16.42 22.35
N LEU A 386 -5.13 -17.55 22.86
CA LEU A 386 -4.41 -18.40 23.81
C LEU A 386 -3.19 -19.10 23.20
N MET A 387 -3.27 -19.52 21.95
CA MET A 387 -2.16 -20.15 21.23
C MET A 387 -1.29 -19.11 20.53
N GLY A 388 -1.85 -18.00 20.06
CA GLY A 388 -1.09 -16.90 19.46
C GLY A 388 -0.13 -16.24 20.46
N GLU A 389 -0.61 -15.88 21.66
CA GLU A 389 0.22 -15.30 22.73
C GLU A 389 1.39 -16.24 23.14
N TYR A 390 1.23 -17.57 22.99
CA TYR A 390 2.26 -18.57 23.31
C TYR A 390 3.23 -18.82 22.14
N PHE A 391 2.71 -19.06 20.94
CA PHE A 391 3.48 -19.48 19.75
C PHE A 391 4.19 -18.30 19.06
N LEU A 392 3.61 -17.10 19.13
CA LEU A 392 4.13 -15.88 18.49
C LEU A 392 4.71 -14.90 19.52
N GLY A 393 4.69 -15.23 20.81
CA GLY A 393 4.78 -14.23 21.88
C GLY A 393 3.50 -13.36 21.92
N PRO A 394 3.43 -12.34 22.80
CA PRO A 394 2.26 -11.48 22.88
C PRO A 394 1.87 -10.94 21.50
N ALA A 395 0.56 -10.80 21.27
CA ALA A 395 0.06 -10.01 20.16
C ALA A 395 0.76 -8.64 20.19
N PRO A 396 1.21 -8.09 19.05
CA PRO A 396 1.84 -6.77 19.05
C PRO A 396 0.85 -5.80 19.67
N VAL A 397 1.21 -5.24 20.81
CA VAL A 397 0.47 -4.13 21.39
C VAL A 397 0.50 -3.04 20.33
N GLU A 398 -0.67 -2.48 20.00
CA GLU A 398 -0.69 -1.22 19.27
C GLU A 398 -0.07 -0.17 20.20
N GLU A 399 1.25 0.02 20.05
CA GLU A 399 1.98 1.04 20.80
C GLU A 399 1.27 2.36 20.50
N PRO A 400 0.74 3.05 21.53
CA PRO A 400 0.10 4.34 21.30
C PRO A 400 1.15 5.23 20.64
N PRO A 401 0.78 5.97 19.57
CA PRO A 401 1.75 6.68 18.75
C PRO A 401 2.65 7.52 19.65
N GLU A 402 3.97 7.34 19.52
CA GLU A 402 4.93 8.05 20.38
C GLU A 402 4.68 9.55 20.25
N ASP A 403 4.09 10.12 21.30
CA ASP A 403 3.79 11.53 21.36
C ASP A 403 5.14 12.25 21.50
N SER A 404 5.62 12.78 20.37
CA SER A 404 6.92 13.45 20.22
C SER A 404 6.87 14.86 20.83
N SER A 405 6.44 14.89 22.09
CA SER A 405 6.17 16.02 22.95
C SER A 405 6.83 15.81 24.32
N GLN A 406 7.93 15.05 24.37
CA GLN A 406 8.98 15.32 25.36
C GLN A 406 9.58 16.70 25.04
N GLU A 407 8.93 17.74 25.57
CA GLU A 407 9.54 19.04 25.74
C GLU A 407 10.93 18.87 26.37
N THR A 408 11.91 19.63 25.88
CA THR A 408 13.25 19.67 26.46
C THR A 408 13.24 20.38 27.81
N ALA A 409 12.77 19.63 28.83
CA ALA A 409 12.86 19.99 30.24
C ALA A 409 14.30 20.39 30.54
N SER A 410 14.51 21.69 30.67
CA SER A 410 15.85 22.26 30.69
C SER A 410 16.51 21.95 32.02
N GLU A 411 17.50 21.05 32.03
CA GLU A 411 18.34 20.86 33.21
C GLU A 411 18.96 22.22 33.58
N PRO A 412 18.76 22.73 34.80
CA PRO A 412 19.31 24.02 35.19
C PRO A 412 20.84 23.90 35.28
N GLU A 413 21.56 24.72 34.52
CA GLU A 413 23.03 24.67 34.45
C GLU A 413 23.65 24.66 35.86
N GLU A 414 24.42 23.60 36.16
CA GLU A 414 25.16 23.49 37.43
C GLU A 414 26.32 24.50 37.44
N ARG A 415 25.98 25.73 37.84
CA ARG A 415 26.88 26.88 37.84
C ARG A 415 27.98 26.71 38.89
N VAL A 416 29.11 26.16 38.46
CA VAL A 416 30.34 26.06 39.26
C VAL A 416 30.82 27.47 39.63
N GLU A 417 30.67 27.85 40.90
CA GLU A 417 31.22 29.10 41.44
C GLU A 417 32.68 28.91 41.89
N GLU A 418 33.58 29.78 41.41
CA GLU A 418 34.87 29.98 42.08
C GLU A 418 34.67 30.82 43.36
N PRO A 419 35.36 30.50 44.47
CA PRO A 419 35.05 31.07 45.78
C PRO A 419 35.58 32.51 45.97
N ALA A 420 34.65 33.46 46.11
CA ALA A 420 34.93 34.79 46.67
C ALA A 420 34.85 34.76 48.23
N PRO A 421 35.58 35.63 48.94
CA PRO A 421 35.71 35.54 50.41
C PRO A 421 34.44 35.98 51.17
N ALA A 422 34.26 35.41 52.36
CA ALA A 422 33.04 35.51 53.15
C ALA A 422 32.73 36.93 53.70
N PRO A 423 31.47 37.39 53.63
CA PRO A 423 30.95 38.51 54.42
C PRO A 423 30.40 38.06 55.78
N GLU A 424 30.34 38.98 56.74
CA GLU A 424 29.88 38.72 58.12
C GLU A 424 28.34 38.78 58.24
N MET A 425 27.75 37.90 59.05
CA MET A 425 26.36 38.08 59.56
C MET A 425 26.33 39.22 60.58
N PRO A 426 25.21 39.98 60.69
CA PRO A 426 24.26 39.69 61.78
C PRO A 426 22.77 39.89 61.30
N PRO A 427 21.70 39.98 62.13
CA PRO A 427 20.70 38.91 62.10
C PRO A 427 19.20 39.30 62.06
N GLY A 428 18.35 38.36 61.63
CA GLY A 428 17.03 38.12 62.24
C GLY A 428 15.79 38.71 61.57
N ASP A 429 15.02 37.85 60.91
CA ASP A 429 13.55 38.01 60.77
C ASP A 429 12.85 37.86 62.13
N PRO A 430 11.58 38.27 62.26
CA PRO A 430 10.54 37.22 62.32
C PRO A 430 9.15 37.55 61.73
N ILE A 431 8.62 36.59 60.96
CA ILE A 431 7.24 36.03 61.03
C ILE A 431 6.02 36.97 60.82
N ALA A 432 5.23 36.72 59.77
CA ALA A 432 3.75 36.57 59.82
C ALA A 432 3.14 36.00 58.49
N PRO A 433 1.99 35.28 58.50
CA PRO A 433 1.44 34.62 57.29
C PRO A 433 -0.05 34.91 56.93
N HIS A 434 -0.46 34.42 55.75
CA HIS A 434 -1.84 34.25 55.21
C HIS A 434 -2.66 35.48 54.77
N GLN A 435 -3.40 35.33 53.65
CA GLN A 435 -4.87 35.46 53.61
C GLN A 435 -5.49 34.86 52.31
N PHE A 436 -6.83 34.78 52.26
CA PHE A 436 -7.69 34.13 51.25
C PHE A 436 -8.59 35.20 50.54
N SER A 437 -9.68 34.76 49.86
CA SER A 437 -10.82 35.55 49.30
C SER A 437 -10.67 36.12 47.87
N GLU A 438 -11.71 36.23 47.01
CA GLU A 438 -13.10 35.69 47.06
C GLU A 438 -13.79 35.64 45.66
N PHE A 439 -15.08 35.23 45.63
CA PHE A 439 -15.99 35.16 44.46
C PHE A 439 -16.50 36.52 43.93
N ILE A 440 -17.13 36.54 42.74
CA ILE A 440 -18.53 37.02 42.49
C ILE A 440 -18.98 36.74 41.03
N PRO A 441 -20.24 36.31 40.78
CA PRO A 441 -20.84 36.15 39.44
C PRO A 441 -22.05 37.09 39.16
N VAL A 442 -22.46 37.15 37.88
CA VAL A 442 -23.70 37.79 37.32
C VAL A 442 -24.01 37.08 35.97
N GLU A 443 -25.14 37.24 35.27
CA GLU A 443 -26.56 36.89 35.51
C GLU A 443 -27.31 36.99 34.14
N GLU A 444 -28.62 36.74 34.06
CA GLU A 444 -29.40 36.53 32.80
C GLU A 444 -30.31 37.73 32.41
N PRO A 445 -30.99 37.77 31.23
CA PRO A 445 -32.38 37.25 31.16
C PRO A 445 -32.94 36.78 29.76
N VAL A 446 -34.10 36.06 29.74
CA VAL A 446 -34.74 35.47 28.52
C VAL A 446 -36.29 35.56 28.47
N PRO A 447 -36.89 36.03 27.34
CA PRO A 447 -38.22 35.61 26.81
C PRO A 447 -38.18 35.39 25.25
N ASP A 448 -39.21 35.06 24.45
CA ASP A 448 -40.67 34.84 24.59
C ASP A 448 -41.19 33.77 23.56
N PHE A 449 -42.44 33.84 23.02
CA PHE A 449 -43.14 32.74 22.32
C PHE A 449 -43.79 33.06 20.92
N ALA A 450 -43.65 32.11 19.96
CA ALA A 450 -44.66 31.46 19.06
C ALA A 450 -45.76 32.29 18.30
N PRO A 451 -46.76 31.71 17.56
CA PRO A 451 -46.97 30.37 16.95
C PRO A 451 -47.37 30.38 15.43
N ALA A 452 -47.69 29.21 14.83
CA ALA A 452 -48.30 29.01 13.49
C ALA A 452 -49.85 28.83 13.56
N PRO A 453 -50.65 28.84 12.43
CA PRO A 453 -50.98 27.58 11.69
C PRO A 453 -51.58 27.62 10.23
N THR A 454 -51.22 26.64 9.37
CA THR A 454 -52.05 25.76 8.44
C THR A 454 -53.15 26.34 7.46
N PRO A 455 -53.96 25.54 6.68
CA PRO A 455 -53.68 24.52 5.63
C PRO A 455 -54.52 24.63 4.28
N ILE A 456 -54.47 23.59 3.41
CA ILE A 456 -55.44 23.09 2.35
C ILE A 456 -55.70 23.91 1.03
N PRO A 457 -56.21 23.32 -0.10
CA PRO A 457 -55.87 22.03 -0.76
C PRO A 457 -55.99 21.93 -2.34
N THR A 458 -55.45 20.82 -2.90
CA THR A 458 -55.97 19.96 -4.04
C THR A 458 -55.91 20.30 -5.55
N LEU A 459 -55.64 19.21 -6.31
CA LEU A 459 -56.16 18.78 -7.64
C LEU A 459 -55.66 19.44 -8.94
N PHE A 460 -54.96 18.64 -9.76
CA PHE A 460 -55.51 18.04 -11.00
C PHE A 460 -54.73 16.76 -11.38
N SER A 461 -55.14 16.02 -12.42
CA SER A 461 -54.57 14.69 -12.75
C SER A 461 -54.55 14.38 -14.25
N THR A 462 -53.76 13.35 -14.63
CA THR A 462 -53.75 12.56 -15.88
C THR A 462 -53.13 13.19 -17.15
N PRO A 463 -52.64 12.38 -18.13
CA PRO A 463 -52.19 10.96 -18.07
C PRO A 463 -50.79 10.71 -18.68
N ALA A 464 -50.29 9.46 -18.55
CA ALA A 464 -49.06 8.99 -19.20
C ALA A 464 -49.22 8.62 -20.69
N PRO A 465 -48.11 8.43 -21.40
CA PRO A 465 -47.98 7.26 -22.28
C PRO A 465 -46.66 6.47 -22.10
N THR A 466 -46.76 5.15 -22.23
CA THR A 466 -45.69 4.16 -22.48
C THR A 466 -45.89 3.56 -23.90
N PRO A 467 -44.96 2.79 -24.50
CA PRO A 467 -43.66 2.27 -24.03
C PRO A 467 -42.48 2.81 -24.91
N GLU A 468 -41.25 2.28 -24.97
CA GLU A 468 -40.79 0.97 -25.49
C GLU A 468 -39.39 0.56 -24.95
N ASP A 469 -39.08 -0.74 -25.08
CA ASP A 469 -37.88 -1.51 -24.74
C ASP A 469 -36.57 -0.78 -24.31
N GLY A 470 -36.13 -1.08 -23.07
CA GLY A 470 -34.75 -0.91 -22.59
C GLY A 470 -34.29 -2.19 -21.88
N ALA A 471 -33.03 -2.58 -22.06
CA ALA A 471 -32.52 -3.86 -21.54
C ALA A 471 -32.24 -3.83 -20.03
N VAL A 472 -32.56 -4.91 -19.32
CA VAL A 472 -32.19 -5.09 -17.90
C VAL A 472 -30.69 -5.34 -17.80
N ILE A 473 -29.96 -4.39 -17.23
CA ILE A 473 -28.60 -4.57 -16.71
C ILE A 473 -28.73 -4.59 -15.19
N ASP A 474 -28.35 -5.71 -14.56
CA ASP A 474 -28.35 -5.86 -13.10
C ASP A 474 -27.06 -5.25 -12.52
N SER A 475 -27.06 -3.92 -12.41
CA SER A 475 -25.98 -3.15 -11.79
C SER A 475 -26.22 -3.02 -10.28
N SER A 476 -26.10 -4.13 -9.55
CA SER A 476 -26.29 -4.17 -8.10
C SER A 476 -25.10 -3.52 -7.38
N LEU A 477 -25.22 -2.23 -7.05
CA LEU A 477 -24.24 -1.51 -6.22
C LEU A 477 -24.08 -2.18 -4.84
N PRO A 478 -22.86 -2.28 -4.29
CA PRO A 478 -22.61 -2.94 -3.02
C PRO A 478 -23.14 -2.11 -1.82
N PRO A 479 -23.72 -2.75 -0.80
CA PRO A 479 -24.25 -2.05 0.38
C PRO A 479 -23.12 -1.59 1.31
N MET A 480 -22.61 -0.37 1.11
CA MET A 480 -21.63 0.26 2.01
C MET A 480 -21.84 1.78 2.26
N ILE A 481 -22.90 2.39 1.72
CA ILE A 481 -23.17 3.82 1.92
C ILE A 481 -23.77 4.09 3.33
N GLU A 482 -24.54 3.15 3.89
CA GLU A 482 -25.26 3.34 5.17
C GLU A 482 -24.35 3.32 6.41
N ASP A 483 -23.26 2.55 6.40
CA ASP A 483 -22.33 2.43 7.55
C ASP A 483 -21.52 3.73 7.79
N PHE A 484 -21.31 4.56 6.76
CA PHE A 484 -20.46 5.75 6.84
C PHE A 484 -21.05 6.87 7.72
N ALA A 485 -22.35 6.82 8.02
CA ALA A 485 -23.09 7.93 8.64
C ALA A 485 -23.27 7.82 10.17
N GLN A 486 -22.87 6.72 10.82
CA GLN A 486 -23.32 6.44 12.20
C GLN A 486 -22.27 6.65 13.32
N GLU A 487 -20.96 6.76 13.02
CA GLU A 487 -19.92 6.89 14.07
C GLU A 487 -19.52 8.34 14.44
N LEU A 488 -20.03 9.36 13.74
CA LEU A 488 -19.63 10.76 13.94
C LEU A 488 -20.79 11.67 14.38
N LEU A 489 -21.01 11.76 15.70
CA LEU A 489 -21.56 12.90 16.46
C LEU A 489 -21.70 12.47 17.95
N PRO A 490 -21.38 13.33 18.94
CA PRO A 490 -22.29 14.43 19.26
C PRO A 490 -21.66 15.72 19.85
N GLY A 491 -22.40 16.83 19.72
CA GLY A 491 -22.34 17.96 20.66
C GLY A 491 -21.80 19.27 20.07
N LEU A 492 -22.71 20.17 19.67
CA LEU A 492 -22.38 21.51 19.17
C LEU A 492 -23.34 22.54 19.80
N VAL A 493 -22.82 23.70 20.22
CA VAL A 493 -23.60 24.86 20.69
C VAL A 493 -22.98 26.15 20.16
N ALA A 494 -23.74 26.81 19.28
CA ALA A 494 -23.82 28.23 18.89
C ALA A 494 -22.95 29.31 19.58
N LEU A 495 -22.63 30.50 19.02
CA LEU A 495 -22.76 31.21 17.71
C LEU A 495 -22.08 32.61 17.94
N PRO A 496 -22.02 33.58 17.01
CA PRO A 496 -21.77 33.56 15.55
C PRO A 496 -20.63 34.52 15.11
N ASP A 497 -20.01 34.30 13.94
CA ASP A 497 -20.00 35.29 12.84
C ASP A 497 -19.38 34.71 11.54
N GLN A 498 -20.14 34.77 10.43
CA GLN A 498 -19.77 34.36 9.05
C GLN A 498 -19.04 33.02 8.89
N ASP A 499 -19.80 31.96 9.14
CA ASP A 499 -19.38 30.56 9.14
C ASP A 499 -19.23 29.96 7.72
N ARG A 500 -18.06 30.11 7.10
CA ARG A 500 -17.76 29.51 5.78
C ARG A 500 -17.69 27.99 5.81
N GLU A 501 -17.19 27.41 6.91
CA GLU A 501 -17.13 25.95 7.09
C GLU A 501 -18.54 25.38 7.28
N GLY A 502 -19.37 25.98 8.13
CA GLY A 502 -20.77 25.59 8.31
C GLY A 502 -21.63 25.69 7.04
N VAL A 503 -21.34 26.64 6.13
CA VAL A 503 -21.98 26.70 4.79
C VAL A 503 -21.56 25.50 3.93
N LEU A 504 -20.27 25.15 3.90
CA LEU A 504 -19.78 23.98 3.17
C LEU A 504 -20.30 22.67 3.78
N GLU A 505 -20.30 22.51 5.10
CA GLU A 505 -20.89 21.35 5.79
C GLU A 505 -22.38 21.22 5.47
N THR A 506 -23.13 22.33 5.43
CA THR A 506 -24.57 22.32 5.08
C THR A 506 -24.79 21.94 3.62
N LEU A 507 -24.01 22.50 2.68
CA LEU A 507 -24.10 22.18 1.26
C LEU A 507 -23.73 20.72 0.97
N VAL A 508 -22.60 20.24 1.51
CA VAL A 508 -22.13 18.85 1.35
C VAL A 508 -23.11 17.87 2.00
N SER A 509 -23.64 18.18 3.19
CA SER A 509 -24.69 17.35 3.82
C SER A 509 -25.98 17.33 3.01
N GLY A 510 -26.36 18.45 2.39
CA GLY A 510 -27.54 18.54 1.51
C GLY A 510 -27.38 17.71 0.22
N LEU A 511 -26.20 17.81 -0.42
CA LEU A 511 -25.86 17.03 -1.62
C LEU A 511 -25.83 15.52 -1.31
N LEU A 512 -25.14 15.11 -0.25
CA LEU A 512 -25.09 13.71 0.20
C LEU A 512 -26.48 13.19 0.59
N ALA A 513 -27.30 14.00 1.27
CA ALA A 513 -28.67 13.62 1.60
C ALA A 513 -29.53 13.44 0.33
N HIS A 514 -29.41 14.30 -0.67
CA HIS A 514 -30.13 14.17 -1.94
C HIS A 514 -29.69 12.92 -2.70
N MET A 515 -28.38 12.64 -2.78
CA MET A 515 -27.83 11.41 -3.38
C MET A 515 -28.30 10.12 -2.68
N VAL A 516 -28.58 10.18 -1.38
CA VAL A 516 -29.09 9.03 -0.59
C VAL A 516 -30.61 8.90 -0.68
N SER A 517 -31.36 10.01 -0.78
CA SER A 517 -32.83 9.96 -0.89
C SER A 517 -33.35 9.73 -2.32
N SER A 518 -32.61 10.19 -3.32
CA SER A 518 -33.04 10.24 -4.71
C SER A 518 -32.43 9.07 -5.49
N GLY A 519 -33.18 7.96 -5.56
CA GLY A 519 -32.88 6.88 -6.50
C GLY A 519 -32.86 7.39 -7.95
N PRO A 520 -32.30 6.62 -8.90
CA PRO A 520 -32.05 7.08 -10.27
C PRO A 520 -33.33 7.59 -10.94
N GLY A 521 -33.40 8.92 -11.18
CA GLY A 521 -34.57 9.63 -11.68
C GLY A 521 -35.35 10.48 -10.65
N GLY A 522 -34.73 10.90 -9.54
CA GLY A 522 -35.25 11.97 -8.67
C GLY A 522 -35.13 13.38 -9.26
N ASP A 523 -35.74 14.39 -8.63
CA ASP A 523 -35.82 15.76 -9.19
C ASP A 523 -34.46 16.46 -9.36
N ASP A 524 -34.14 16.80 -10.62
CA ASP A 524 -32.92 17.49 -11.05
C ASP A 524 -32.83 18.94 -10.52
N GLU A 525 -33.93 19.69 -10.46
CA GLU A 525 -33.90 21.14 -10.13
C GLU A 525 -33.23 21.42 -8.77
N THR A 526 -33.38 20.52 -7.79
CA THR A 526 -32.69 20.61 -6.50
C THR A 526 -31.20 20.26 -6.57
N LEU A 527 -30.80 19.35 -7.47
CA LEU A 527 -29.39 19.00 -7.66
C LEU A 527 -28.65 20.12 -8.43
N GLU A 528 -29.26 20.62 -9.51
CA GLU A 528 -28.76 21.77 -10.27
C GLU A 528 -28.56 23.00 -9.37
N GLU A 529 -29.50 23.29 -8.46
CA GLU A 529 -29.40 24.44 -7.56
C GLU A 529 -28.28 24.28 -6.52
N TYR A 530 -28.04 23.08 -5.96
CA TYR A 530 -26.90 22.85 -5.09
C TYR A 530 -25.57 22.94 -5.84
N LEU A 531 -25.47 22.35 -7.03
CA LEU A 531 -24.27 22.43 -7.87
C LEU A 531 -23.98 23.88 -8.31
N ARG A 532 -25.02 24.67 -8.62
CA ARG A 532 -24.91 26.10 -8.91
C ARG A 532 -24.39 26.90 -7.72
N GLN A 533 -24.90 26.62 -6.51
CA GLN A 533 -24.42 27.28 -5.28
C GLN A 533 -22.97 26.91 -4.93
N VAL A 534 -22.52 25.69 -5.26
CA VAL A 534 -21.09 25.31 -5.14
C VAL A 534 -20.24 26.01 -6.21
N ALA A 535 -20.72 26.12 -7.45
CA ALA A 535 -20.01 26.80 -8.54
C ALA A 535 -19.91 28.33 -8.36
N GLU A 536 -20.76 28.94 -7.52
CA GLU A 536 -20.68 30.36 -7.14
C GLU A 536 -19.64 30.65 -6.04
N LEU A 537 -18.90 29.64 -5.56
CA LEU A 537 -17.76 29.78 -4.64
C LEU A 537 -16.43 29.86 -5.42
N GLU A 538 -16.00 31.09 -5.74
CA GLU A 538 -14.95 31.42 -6.74
C GLU A 538 -13.54 30.78 -6.57
N GLU A 539 -13.24 30.04 -5.50
CA GLU A 539 -11.93 29.38 -5.27
C GLU A 539 -12.05 27.98 -4.59
N CYS A 540 -13.11 27.20 -4.88
CA CYS A 540 -13.32 25.90 -4.21
C CYS A 540 -12.76 24.67 -4.96
N SER A 541 -11.93 23.88 -4.26
CA SER A 541 -11.60 22.51 -4.69
C SER A 541 -12.84 21.62 -4.61
N ALA A 542 -13.18 20.94 -5.71
CA ALA A 542 -14.32 20.03 -5.77
C ALA A 542 -13.96 18.64 -5.22
N MET A 543 -14.95 17.92 -4.70
CA MET A 543 -14.86 16.48 -4.47
C MET A 543 -15.24 15.77 -5.78
N LEU A 544 -14.25 15.15 -6.43
CA LEU A 544 -14.35 14.56 -7.77
C LEU A 544 -14.15 13.05 -7.70
N ALA A 545 -14.79 12.28 -8.58
CA ALA A 545 -14.51 10.86 -8.76
C ALA A 545 -13.46 10.65 -9.86
N ASP A 546 -12.53 9.71 -9.69
CA ASP A 546 -11.67 9.23 -10.77
C ASP A 546 -12.39 8.17 -11.65
N SER A 547 -11.71 7.67 -12.69
CA SER A 547 -12.26 6.64 -13.59
C SER A 547 -12.63 5.32 -12.89
N ASP A 548 -12.08 5.09 -11.69
CA ASP A 548 -12.29 3.90 -10.87
C ASP A 548 -13.42 4.15 -9.84
N GLY A 549 -14.02 5.35 -9.83
CA GLY A 549 -15.09 5.77 -8.93
C GLY A 549 -14.61 6.26 -7.56
N LEU A 550 -13.30 6.52 -7.38
CA LEU A 550 -12.74 6.93 -6.10
C LEU A 550 -12.84 8.45 -5.91
N ALA A 551 -13.47 8.88 -4.82
CA ALA A 551 -13.58 10.30 -4.47
C ALA A 551 -12.22 10.89 -4.03
N PHE A 552 -11.86 12.06 -4.57
CA PHE A 552 -10.67 12.85 -4.25
C PHE A 552 -10.96 14.35 -4.26
N LEU A 553 -10.04 15.18 -3.74
CA LEU A 553 -10.14 16.64 -3.79
C LEU A 553 -9.30 17.19 -4.96
N GLY A 554 -9.87 18.05 -5.81
CA GLY A 554 -9.18 18.60 -6.98
C GLY A 554 -9.59 20.03 -7.35
N GLU A 555 -8.69 20.75 -8.02
CA GLU A 555 -8.90 22.12 -8.51
C GLU A 555 -9.46 22.10 -9.94
N LEU A 556 -10.66 22.67 -10.14
CA LEU A 556 -11.41 22.63 -11.40
C LEU A 556 -10.65 23.19 -12.61
N ASP A 557 -9.79 24.19 -12.40
CA ASP A 557 -8.99 24.89 -13.43
C ASP A 557 -7.95 24.00 -14.14
N THR A 558 -7.83 22.72 -13.80
CA THR A 558 -6.74 21.83 -14.25
C THR A 558 -7.18 20.66 -15.15
N MET A 559 -8.47 20.49 -15.45
CA MET A 559 -9.01 19.31 -16.15
C MET A 559 -9.27 19.53 -17.64
N GLU A 560 -9.32 18.45 -18.43
CA GLU A 560 -9.77 18.51 -19.83
C GLU A 560 -11.28 18.23 -19.94
N GLU A 561 -11.91 18.65 -21.06
CA GLU A 561 -13.36 18.65 -21.27
C GLU A 561 -14.01 17.25 -21.21
N SER A 562 -13.20 16.18 -21.29
CA SER A 562 -13.63 14.79 -21.06
C SER A 562 -14.04 14.50 -19.62
N ASP A 563 -13.38 15.13 -18.66
CA ASP A 563 -13.38 14.68 -17.27
C ASP A 563 -14.62 15.20 -16.51
N LEU A 564 -15.14 16.35 -16.97
CA LEU A 564 -16.46 16.89 -16.63
C LEU A 564 -17.61 15.92 -16.92
N VAL A 565 -17.45 14.99 -17.88
CA VAL A 565 -18.47 14.00 -18.26
C VAL A 565 -18.49 12.79 -17.31
N CYS A 566 -17.58 12.74 -16.33
CA CYS A 566 -17.62 11.79 -15.21
C CYS A 566 -17.97 12.46 -13.86
N ALA A 567 -18.20 13.78 -13.85
CA ALA A 567 -18.63 14.56 -12.69
C ALA A 567 -20.11 15.00 -12.76
N LEU A 568 -20.83 14.52 -13.78
CA LEU A 568 -22.27 14.67 -14.04
C LEU A 568 -22.90 13.27 -14.22
#